data_AF-A0LSG4-F1
#
_entry.id   AF-A0LSG4-F1
#
_cell.length_a   1.000
_cell.length_b   1.000
_cell.length_c   1.000
_cell.angle_alpha   90.00
_cell.angle_beta   90.00
_cell.angle_gamma   90.00
#
_symmetry.space_group_name_H-M   'P 1'
#
loop_
_entity.id
_entity.type
_entity.pdbx_description
1 polymer ?
#
loop_
_entity_poly.entity_id
_entity_poly.type
_entity_poly.pdbx_seq_one_letter_code
_entity_poly.pdbx_strand_id
1 'polypeptide(L)'
;MPFDLSTAKLLVLGLLALVIFGPERLPHIARDAARMLRQLRGLVGQARNELQAELGDVRHIVNDLGLSDLDPRYLIRRHLLDDQDSRAPVRGGPLPPPSHQGGVAMRSDGPPPFDPEAT
;
A
#
# COMPACT_ATOMS: atom_id res chain seq x y z
N MET A 1 2.86 -20.50 -6.52
CA MET A 1 2.59 -21.45 -5.41
C MET A 1 2.28 -20.64 -4.16
N PRO A 2 1.07 -20.70 -3.59
CA PRO A 2 0.78 -19.99 -2.33
C PRO A 2 1.68 -20.54 -1.21
N PHE A 3 2.08 -19.67 -0.28
CA PHE A 3 2.91 -20.03 0.86
C PHE A 3 2.23 -21.16 1.67
N ASP A 4 2.84 -22.35 1.65
CA ASP A 4 2.40 -23.47 2.49
C ASP A 4 2.78 -23.19 3.94
N LEU A 5 1.90 -22.49 4.66
CA LEU A 5 2.03 -22.14 6.07
C LEU A 5 1.62 -23.32 6.94
N SER A 6 2.45 -24.36 6.96
CA SER A 6 2.27 -25.50 7.86
C SER A 6 2.74 -25.17 9.28
N THR A 7 2.09 -25.75 10.29
CA THR A 7 2.50 -25.67 11.71
C THR A 7 3.99 -26.00 11.89
N ALA A 8 4.51 -26.98 11.15
CA ALA A 8 5.93 -27.36 11.21
C ALA A 8 6.84 -26.22 10.74
N LYS A 9 6.47 -25.50 9.68
CA LYS A 9 7.25 -24.37 9.14
C LYS A 9 7.18 -23.16 10.07
N LEU A 10 6.03 -22.91 10.69
CA LEU A 10 5.89 -21.88 11.73
C LEU A 10 6.82 -22.17 12.91
N LEU A 11 6.93 -23.42 13.36
CA LEU A 11 7.87 -23.80 14.42
C LEU A 11 9.34 -23.57 14.00
N VAL A 12 9.71 -23.99 12.78
CA VAL A 12 11.07 -23.75 12.25
C VAL A 12 11.37 -22.26 12.16
N LEU A 13 10.43 -21.45 11.68
CA LEU A 13 10.57 -20.00 11.59
C LEU A 13 10.69 -19.36 12.98
N GLY A 14 9.89 -19.83 13.95
CA GLY A 14 9.96 -19.37 15.34
C GLY A 14 11.31 -19.69 15.98
N LEU A 15 11.83 -20.90 15.75
CA LEU A 15 13.16 -21.30 16.22
C LEU A 15 14.26 -20.43 15.58
N LEU A 16 14.19 -20.21 14.27
CA LEU A 16 15.13 -19.35 13.56
C LEU A 16 15.10 -17.92 14.10
N ALA A 17 13.90 -17.37 14.31
CA ALA A 17 13.75 -16.06 14.92
C ALA A 17 14.35 -16.03 16.33
N LEU A 18 14.16 -17.09 17.14
CA LEU A 18 14.76 -17.21 18.47
C LEU A 18 16.29 -17.19 18.41
N VAL A 19 16.89 -17.83 17.42
CA VAL A 19 18.36 -17.85 17.27
C VAL A 19 18.89 -16.50 16.81
N ILE A 20 18.23 -15.85 15.86
CA ILE A 20 18.69 -14.56 15.29
C ILE A 20 18.52 -13.42 16.29
N PHE A 21 17.35 -13.32 16.91
CA PHE A 21 16.99 -12.19 17.77
C PHE A 21 17.18 -12.50 19.26
N GLY A 22 17.18 -13.77 19.65
CA GLY A 22 17.23 -14.20 21.04
C GLY A 22 15.83 -14.42 21.66
N PRO A 23 15.68 -15.42 22.55
CA PRO A 23 14.41 -15.75 23.20
C PRO A 23 13.86 -14.63 24.09
N GLU A 24 14.72 -13.76 24.61
CA GLU A 24 14.32 -12.65 25.47
C GLU A 24 13.82 -11.42 24.68
N ARG A 25 14.33 -11.20 23.46
CA ARG A 25 14.02 -9.98 22.68
C ARG A 25 12.76 -10.12 21.85
N LEU A 26 12.51 -11.30 21.28
CA LEU A 26 11.31 -11.56 20.48
C LEU A 26 9.98 -11.26 21.20
N PRO A 27 9.73 -11.77 22.43
CA PRO A 27 8.47 -11.49 23.10
C PRO A 27 8.33 -9.99 23.43
N HIS A 28 9.42 -9.28 23.67
CA HIS A 28 9.41 -7.84 23.86
C HIS A 28 8.98 -7.10 22.58
N ILE A 29 9.65 -7.38 21.46
CA ILE A 29 9.35 -6.77 20.15
C ILE A 29 7.92 -7.09 19.71
N ALA A 30 7.48 -8.34 19.89
CA ALA A 30 6.11 -8.75 19.57
C ALA A 30 5.07 -7.98 20.39
N ARG A 31 5.32 -7.75 21.68
CA ARG A 31 4.45 -6.92 22.54
C ARG A 31 4.42 -5.47 22.08
N ASP A 32 5.54 -4.91 21.67
CA ASP A 32 5.62 -3.53 21.16
C ASP A 32 4.83 -3.37 19.87
N ALA A 33 5.05 -4.27 18.91
CA ALA A 33 4.31 -4.30 17.65
C ALA A 33 2.81 -4.50 17.89
N ALA A 34 2.42 -5.38 18.82
CA ALA A 34 1.01 -5.60 19.17
C ALA A 34 0.37 -4.34 19.78
N ARG A 35 1.11 -3.60 20.63
CA ARG A 35 0.65 -2.33 21.20
C ARG A 35 0.46 -1.28 20.11
N MET A 36 1.42 -1.13 19.20
CA MET A 36 1.31 -0.22 18.06
C MET A 36 0.14 -0.58 17.15
N LEU A 37 -0.05 -1.87 16.85
CA LEU A 37 -1.17 -2.33 16.03
C LEU A 37 -2.51 -2.07 16.72
N ARG A 38 -2.59 -2.24 18.04
CA ARG A 38 -3.81 -1.94 18.80
C ARG A 38 -4.13 -0.45 18.81
N GLN A 39 -3.12 0.40 18.94
CA GLN A 39 -3.26 1.85 18.81
C GLN A 39 -3.73 2.22 17.41
N LEU A 40 -3.08 1.70 16.37
CA LEU A 40 -3.47 1.92 14.97
C LEU A 40 -4.91 1.45 14.70
N ARG A 41 -5.30 0.28 15.20
CA ARG A 41 -6.67 -0.23 15.09
C ARG A 41 -7.68 0.70 15.77
N GLY A 42 -7.32 1.28 16.92
CA GLY A 42 -8.10 2.29 17.62
C GLY A 42 -8.25 3.57 16.80
N LEU A 43 -7.14 4.08 16.25
CA LEU A 43 -7.13 5.28 15.40
C LEU A 43 -7.96 5.10 14.13
N VAL A 44 -7.81 3.96 13.44
CA VAL A 44 -8.62 3.61 12.27
C VAL A 44 -10.10 3.48 12.65
N GLY A 45 -10.40 2.90 13.81
CA GLY A 45 -11.76 2.81 14.33
C GLY A 45 -12.38 4.18 14.62
N GLN A 46 -11.61 5.07 15.25
CA GLN A 46 -12.05 6.43 15.56
C GLN A 46 -12.24 7.26 14.29
N ALA A 47 -11.27 7.26 13.38
CA ALA A 47 -11.39 7.92 12.09
C ALA A 47 -12.60 7.38 11.31
N ARG A 48 -12.84 6.06 11.31
CA ARG A 48 -14.04 5.46 10.71
C ARG A 48 -15.33 5.93 11.38
N ASN A 49 -15.34 6.14 12.69
CA ASN A 49 -16.52 6.62 13.42
C ASN A 49 -16.79 8.11 13.16
N GLU A 50 -15.75 8.95 13.11
CA GLU A 50 -15.82 10.37 12.74
C GLU A 50 -16.30 10.49 11.28
N LEU A 51 -15.68 9.73 10.38
CA LEU A 51 -16.13 9.57 9.01
C LEU A 51 -17.57 9.05 8.98
N GLN A 52 -17.99 8.06 9.76
CA GLN A 52 -19.38 7.58 9.73
C GLN A 52 -20.38 8.62 10.28
N ALA A 53 -19.96 9.46 11.23
CA ALA A 53 -20.78 10.55 11.76
C ALA A 53 -20.96 11.70 10.76
N GLU A 54 -19.92 12.00 9.97
CA GLU A 54 -19.96 13.04 8.92
C GLU A 54 -20.44 12.50 7.56
N LEU A 55 -20.08 11.26 7.21
CA LEU A 55 -20.46 10.50 6.01
C LEU A 55 -21.74 9.66 6.22
N GLY A 56 -22.57 9.94 7.23
CA GLY A 56 -23.97 9.50 7.19
C GLY A 56 -24.64 9.87 5.86
N ASP A 57 -24.24 11.02 5.31
CA ASP A 57 -24.63 11.52 3.98
C ASP A 57 -23.85 10.83 2.83
N VAL A 58 -22.54 10.62 2.97
CA VAL A 58 -21.71 10.07 1.88
C VAL A 58 -21.81 8.56 1.75
N ARG A 59 -22.13 7.79 2.80
CA ARG A 59 -22.48 6.36 2.68
C ARG A 59 -23.76 6.20 1.85
N HIS A 60 -24.73 7.11 2.01
CA HIS A 60 -25.90 7.19 1.13
C HIS A 60 -25.44 7.45 -0.32
N ILE A 61 -24.56 8.43 -0.55
CA ILE A 61 -24.00 8.72 -1.88
C ILE A 61 -23.19 7.54 -2.47
N VAL A 62 -22.36 6.84 -1.70
CA VAL A 62 -21.54 5.70 -2.16
C VAL A 62 -22.39 4.46 -2.43
N ASN A 63 -23.47 4.26 -1.66
CA ASN A 63 -24.47 3.24 -1.95
C ASN A 63 -25.29 3.59 -3.21
N ASP A 64 -25.66 4.86 -3.39
CA ASP A 64 -26.33 5.36 -4.59
C ASP A 64 -25.42 5.29 -5.84
N LEU A 65 -24.10 5.40 -5.66
CA LEU A 65 -23.09 5.26 -6.71
C LEU A 65 -22.65 3.80 -6.98
N GLY A 66 -23.21 2.80 -6.28
CA GLY A 66 -23.01 1.37 -6.59
C GLY A 66 -21.63 0.77 -6.26
N LEU A 67 -20.78 1.44 -5.48
CA LEU A 67 -19.41 0.97 -5.21
C LEU A 67 -19.29 -0.23 -4.25
N SER A 68 -20.39 -0.65 -3.62
CA SER A 68 -20.42 -1.86 -2.78
C SER A 68 -20.20 -3.16 -3.57
N ASP A 69 -20.37 -3.12 -4.89
CA ASP A 69 -20.20 -4.28 -5.79
C ASP A 69 -18.73 -4.48 -6.25
N LEU A 70 -17.85 -3.52 -5.95
CA LEU A 70 -16.42 -3.64 -6.19
C LEU A 70 -15.75 -4.33 -4.98
N ASP A 71 -15.97 -5.64 -4.83
CA ASP A 71 -15.31 -6.43 -3.79
C ASP A 71 -13.78 -6.32 -3.97
N PRO A 72 -13.05 -5.70 -3.02
CA PRO A 72 -11.61 -5.46 -3.17
C PRO A 72 -10.81 -6.76 -3.31
N ARG A 73 -11.34 -7.89 -2.84
CA ARG A 73 -10.73 -9.22 -3.02
C ARG A 73 -10.71 -9.62 -4.49
N TYR A 74 -11.72 -9.25 -5.25
CA TYR A 74 -11.79 -9.50 -6.70
C TYR A 74 -10.79 -8.62 -7.45
N LEU A 75 -10.65 -7.34 -7.08
CA LEU A 75 -9.69 -6.41 -7.70
C LEU A 75 -8.23 -6.86 -7.51
N ILE A 76 -7.86 -7.26 -6.28
CA ILE A 76 -6.51 -7.76 -5.99
C ILE A 76 -6.25 -9.05 -6.74
N ARG A 77 -7.25 -9.94 -6.83
CA ARG A 77 -7.12 -11.20 -7.58
C ARG A 77 -6.87 -10.94 -9.05
N ARG A 78 -7.57 -9.99 -9.68
CA ARG A 78 -7.37 -9.67 -11.10
C ARG A 78 -5.97 -9.10 -11.36
N HIS A 79 -5.50 -8.17 -10.51
CA HIS A 79 -4.17 -7.56 -10.70
C HIS A 79 -3.02 -8.53 -10.42
N LEU A 80 -3.14 -9.41 -9.42
CA LEU A 80 -2.11 -10.41 -9.14
C LEU A 80 -2.04 -11.55 -10.17
N LEU A 81 -3.14 -11.83 -10.88
CA LEU A 81 -3.15 -12.81 -11.96
C LEU A 81 -2.52 -12.22 -13.23
N ASP A 82 -2.82 -10.95 -13.57
CA ASP A 82 -2.21 -10.22 -14.70
C ASP A 82 -0.67 -10.08 -14.58
N ASP A 83 -0.15 -9.86 -13.37
CA ASP A 83 1.29 -9.74 -13.13
C ASP A 83 2.04 -11.09 -13.33
N GLN A 84 1.36 -12.22 -13.11
CA GLN A 84 1.95 -13.56 -13.22
C GLN A 84 2.01 -14.03 -14.68
N ASP A 85 1.05 -13.63 -15.52
CA ASP A 85 1.04 -13.93 -16.96
C ASP A 85 2.01 -13.03 -17.75
N SER A 86 2.37 -11.86 -17.21
CA SER A 86 3.35 -10.94 -17.81
C SER A 86 4.82 -11.37 -17.66
N ARG A 87 5.12 -12.41 -16.86
CA ARG A 87 6.49 -12.92 -16.65
C ARG A 87 6.80 -14.16 -17.49
N ALA A 88 6.44 -14.13 -18.77
CA ALA A 88 7.09 -15.00 -19.76
C ALA A 88 8.54 -14.52 -19.99
N PRO A 89 9.54 -15.40 -20.09
CA PRO A 89 10.93 -15.05 -19.85
C PRO A 89 11.53 -14.33 -21.07
N VAL A 90 11.78 -13.03 -20.96
CA VAL A 90 12.66 -12.34 -21.91
C VAL A 90 14.10 -12.74 -21.59
N ARG A 91 14.59 -13.62 -22.45
CA ARG A 91 15.92 -14.22 -22.52
C ARG A 91 16.98 -13.13 -22.80
N GLY A 92 17.91 -12.95 -21.86
CA GLY A 92 19.30 -12.47 -22.07
C GLY A 92 19.58 -11.17 -22.84
N GLY A 93 20.02 -10.12 -22.15
CA GLY A 93 20.73 -8.98 -22.77
C GLY A 93 20.57 -7.65 -22.00
N PRO A 94 21.65 -6.89 -21.70
CA PRO A 94 21.58 -5.64 -20.92
C PRO A 94 20.72 -4.53 -21.57
N LEU A 95 19.95 -3.82 -20.75
CA LEU A 95 19.02 -2.75 -21.12
C LEU A 95 19.73 -1.43 -21.49
N PRO A 96 19.40 -0.74 -22.59
CA PRO A 96 19.74 0.68 -22.77
C PRO A 96 18.70 1.60 -22.08
N PRO A 97 19.11 2.73 -21.47
CA PRO A 97 18.21 3.64 -20.74
C PRO A 97 17.46 4.61 -21.67
N PRO A 98 16.20 4.98 -21.37
CA PRO A 98 15.58 6.17 -21.95
C PRO A 98 15.99 7.44 -21.16
N SER A 99 16.70 8.33 -21.84
CA SER A 99 17.18 9.63 -21.37
C SER A 99 16.03 10.61 -21.09
N HIS A 100 16.05 11.29 -19.95
CA HIS A 100 15.19 12.45 -19.67
C HIS A 100 15.61 13.66 -20.51
N GLN A 101 14.86 13.98 -21.57
CA GLN A 101 14.97 15.25 -22.28
C GLN A 101 13.87 16.19 -21.81
N GLY A 102 14.19 17.01 -20.79
CA GLY A 102 13.45 18.22 -20.45
C GLY A 102 14.01 19.40 -21.23
N GLY A 103 13.25 19.92 -22.20
CA GLY A 103 13.29 21.32 -22.62
C GLY A 103 12.01 21.96 -22.04
N VAL A 104 12.06 23.06 -21.31
CA VAL A 104 12.29 24.40 -21.86
C VAL A 104 13.11 25.22 -20.87
N ALA A 105 14.25 25.73 -21.32
CA ALA A 105 14.95 26.82 -20.68
C ALA A 105 14.14 28.11 -20.86
N MET A 106 13.60 28.67 -19.78
CA MET A 106 13.15 30.08 -19.78
C MET A 106 13.75 30.79 -18.57
N ARG A 107 14.54 31.81 -18.88
CA ARG A 107 15.40 32.60 -18.01
C ARG A 107 14.56 33.35 -16.97
N SER A 108 14.91 33.19 -15.71
CA SER A 108 14.35 33.92 -14.56
C SER A 108 15.07 35.25 -14.39
N ASP A 109 14.53 36.33 -14.95
CA ASP A 109 14.90 37.71 -14.55
C ASP A 109 13.73 38.69 -14.80
N GLY A 110 12.61 38.48 -14.10
CA GLY A 110 11.45 39.37 -14.11
C GLY A 110 10.26 38.77 -13.35
N PRO A 111 9.40 39.58 -12.70
CA PRO A 111 8.20 39.07 -12.06
C PRO A 111 7.25 38.44 -13.09
N PRO A 112 6.56 37.33 -12.73
CA PRO A 112 5.71 36.59 -13.65
C PRO A 112 4.56 37.46 -14.17
N PRO A 113 4.10 37.23 -15.42
CA PRO A 113 3.02 38.00 -16.03
C PRO A 113 1.71 37.84 -15.25
N PHE A 114 0.97 38.94 -15.09
CA PHE A 114 -0.36 38.94 -14.47
C PHE A 114 -1.37 38.21 -15.37
N ASP A 115 -2.18 37.33 -14.75
CA ASP A 115 -3.23 36.56 -15.41
C ASP A 115 -4.61 37.24 -15.18
N PRO A 116 -5.30 37.71 -16.25
CA PRO A 116 -6.61 38.36 -16.13
C PRO A 116 -7.79 37.37 -15.95
N GLU A 117 -7.56 36.06 -15.95
CA GLU A 117 -8.63 35.05 -15.76
C GLU A 117 -8.90 34.73 -14.27
N ALA A 118 -8.19 35.37 -13.34
CA ALA A 118 -8.47 35.28 -11.90
C ALA A 118 -9.57 36.28 -11.49
N THR A 119 -10.84 35.89 -11.63
CA THR A 119 -12.02 36.55 -11.01
C THR A 119 -12.58 35.69 -9.89
#